data_AF-A0A950QAQ4-F1
#
_entry.id   AF-A0A950QAQ4-F1
#
_cell.length_a   1.000
_cell.length_b   1.000
_cell.length_c   1.000
_cell.angle_alpha   90.00
_cell.angle_beta   90.00
_cell.angle_gamma   90.00
#
_symmetry.space_group_name_H-M   'P 1'
#
loop_
_entity.id
_entity.type
_entity.pdbx_description
1 polymer ?
#
loop_
_entity_poly.entity_id
_entity_poly.type
_entity_poly.pdbx_seq_one_letter_code
_entity_poly.pdbx_strand_id
1 'polypeptide(L)'
;MRTTLTLDADVAAALERLRKQRDVPLKSVVNEALRRGIDQLEAKPKPRAPFRTGTVSLGTPRLASLDNIGEVLALIEGDRHR
;
A
#
# COMPACT_ATOMS: atom_id res chain seq x y z
N MET A 1 28.06 24.56 4.77
CA MET A 1 28.78 23.69 5.72
C MET A 1 29.56 22.64 4.93
N ARG A 2 30.75 22.25 5.39
CA ARG A 2 31.53 21.13 4.84
C ARG A 2 31.45 19.96 5.80
N THR A 3 30.97 18.82 5.31
CA THR A 3 30.76 17.60 6.07
C THR A 3 31.32 16.42 5.29
N THR A 4 31.72 15.37 6.02
CA THR A 4 32.05 14.07 5.45
C THR A 4 30.91 13.12 5.80
N LEU A 5 30.38 12.41 4.81
CA LEU A 5 29.31 11.43 4.98
C LEU A 5 29.76 10.13 4.32
N THR A 6 29.69 9.04 5.06
CA THR A 6 29.88 7.69 4.51
C THR A 6 28.58 7.26 3.83
N LEU A 7 28.67 6.77 2.60
CA LEU A 7 27.53 6.31 1.81
C LEU A 7 27.71 4.82 1.49
N ASP A 8 26.62 4.07 1.58
CA ASP A 8 26.59 2.69 1.10
C ASP A 8 26.80 2.65 -0.43
N ALA A 9 27.33 1.53 -0.91
CA ALA A 9 27.77 1.39 -2.30
C ALA A 9 26.62 1.59 -3.31
N ASP A 10 25.42 1.12 -2.96
CA ASP A 10 24.21 1.25 -3.76
C ASP A 10 23.70 2.70 -3.80
N VAL A 11 23.73 3.40 -2.67
CA VAL A 11 23.36 4.81 -2.55
C VAL A 11 24.33 5.70 -3.34
N ALA A 12 25.64 5.47 -3.21
CA ALA A 12 26.65 6.19 -3.98
C ALA A 12 26.46 5.99 -5.49
N ALA A 13 26.19 4.75 -5.92
CA ALA A 13 25.93 4.44 -7.33
C ALA A 13 24.64 5.13 -7.84
N ALA A 14 23.59 5.18 -7.03
CA ALA A 14 22.34 5.87 -7.38
C ALA A 14 22.53 7.38 -7.55
N LEU A 15 23.24 8.02 -6.62
CA LEU A 15 23.56 9.44 -6.69
C LEU A 15 24.42 9.77 -7.91
N GLU A 16 25.40 8.93 -8.24
CA GLU A 16 26.25 9.13 -9.42
C GLU A 16 25.47 8.98 -10.73
N ARG A 17 24.51 8.04 -10.81
CA ARG A 17 23.60 7.93 -11.97
C ARG A 17 22.75 9.19 -12.13
N LEU A 18 22.13 9.67 -11.04
CA LEU A 18 21.34 10.91 -11.02
C LEU A 18 22.17 12.13 -11.43
N ARG A 19 23.41 12.21 -10.92
CA ARG A 19 24.38 13.26 -11.25
C ARG A 19 24.65 13.32 -12.75
N LYS A 20 24.97 12.19 -13.37
CA LYS A 20 25.25 12.08 -14.81
C LYS A 20 24.03 12.38 -15.67
N GLN A 21 22.85 11.90 -15.26
CA GLN A 21 21.61 12.11 -16.01
C GLN A 21 21.17 13.58 -16.05
N ARG A 22 21.44 14.33 -14.97
CA ARG A 22 20.99 15.72 -14.81
C ARG A 22 22.08 16.76 -15.06
N ASP A 23 23.33 16.32 -15.26
CA ASP A 23 24.52 17.16 -15.43
C ASP A 23 24.65 18.26 -14.36
N VAL A 24 24.60 17.85 -13.09
CA VAL A 24 24.69 18.76 -11.93
C VAL A 24 25.78 18.34 -10.95
N PRO A 25 26.29 19.24 -10.09
CA PRO A 25 27.28 18.90 -9.08
C PRO A 25 26.76 17.88 -8.05
N LEU A 26 27.64 16.98 -7.57
CA LEU A 26 27.29 15.96 -6.57
C LEU A 26 26.63 16.57 -5.33
N LYS A 27 27.16 17.71 -4.85
CA LYS A 27 26.60 18.46 -3.71
C LYS A 27 25.13 18.83 -3.93
N SER A 28 24.76 19.24 -5.14
CA SER A 28 23.39 19.65 -5.45
C SER A 28 22.46 18.44 -5.39
N VAL A 29 22.84 17.33 -6.03
CA VAL A 29 22.07 16.07 -6.02
C VAL A 29 21.90 15.54 -4.61
N VAL A 30 22.97 15.49 -3.82
CA VAL A 30 22.95 14.99 -2.44
C VAL A 30 22.02 15.83 -1.58
N ASN A 31 22.14 17.16 -1.62
CA ASN A 31 21.27 18.03 -0.82
C ASN A 31 19.80 17.98 -1.27
N GLU A 32 19.53 17.91 -2.57
CA GLU A 32 18.16 17.75 -3.09
C GLU A 32 17.54 16.42 -2.61
N ALA A 33 18.29 15.32 -2.74
CA ALA A 33 17.85 14.01 -2.30
C ALA A 33 17.59 13.96 -0.80
N LEU A 34 18.50 14.51 0.01
CA LEU A 34 18.35 14.56 1.47
C LEU A 34 17.15 15.41 1.90
N ARG A 35 16.93 16.58 1.30
CA ARG A 35 15.76 17.42 1.61
C ARG A 35 14.46 16.66 1.37
N ARG A 36 14.31 16.06 0.18
CA ARG A 36 13.13 15.26 -0.16
C ARG A 36 12.97 14.05 0.75
N GLY A 37 14.07 13.39 1.10
CA GLY A 37 14.07 12.24 2.00
C GLY A 37 13.61 12.64 3.40
N ILE A 38 14.14 13.73 3.96
CA ILE A 38 13.75 14.26 5.27
C ILE A 38 12.27 14.64 5.26
N ASP A 39 11.81 15.37 4.24
CA ASP A 39 10.39 15.75 4.10
C ASP A 39 9.47 14.50 4.11
N GLN A 40 9.91 13.41 3.48
CA GLN A 40 9.17 12.14 3.46
C GLN A 40 9.22 11.39 4.80
N LEU A 41 10.36 11.42 5.49
CA LEU A 41 10.54 10.79 6.80
C LEU A 41 9.76 11.52 7.90
N GLU A 42 9.64 12.84 7.80
CA GLU A 42 8.88 13.68 8.74
C GLU A 42 7.39 13.74 8.38
N ALA A 43 7.02 13.42 7.14
CA ALA A 43 5.63 13.41 6.73
C ALA A 43 4.83 12.41 7.58
N LYS A 44 3.74 12.91 8.19
CA LYS A 44 2.77 12.05 8.85
C LYS A 44 2.27 11.00 7.84
N PRO A 45 2.19 9.71 8.21
CA PRO A 45 1.64 8.69 7.33
C PRO A 45 0.28 9.17 6.82
N LYS A 46 0.11 9.27 5.50
CA LYS A 46 -1.19 9.60 4.94
C LYS A 46 -2.17 8.54 5.44
N PRO A 47 -3.32 8.92 6.06
CA PRO A 47 -4.32 7.95 6.43
C PRO A 47 -4.71 7.18 5.17
N ARG A 48 -4.40 5.88 5.14
CA ARG A 48 -4.80 5.04 4.04
C ARG A 48 -6.32 4.97 4.07
N ALA A 49 -6.98 5.35 2.98
CA ALA A 49 -8.42 5.20 2.90
C ALA A 49 -8.76 3.72 3.19
N PRO A 50 -9.77 3.44 4.04
CA PRO A 50 -10.16 2.07 4.29
C PRO A 50 -10.56 1.43 2.97
N PHE A 51 -10.00 0.25 2.69
CA PHE A 51 -10.43 -0.53 1.54
C PHE A 51 -11.89 -0.93 1.74
N ARG A 52 -12.74 -0.66 0.75
CA ARG A 52 -14.15 -1.05 0.76
C ARG A 52 -14.41 -1.94 -0.44
N THR A 53 -14.88 -3.15 -0.20
CA THR A 53 -15.39 -4.04 -1.25
C THR A 53 -16.68 -3.45 -1.80
N GLY A 54 -16.77 -3.29 -3.12
CA GLY A 54 -18.01 -2.89 -3.76
C GLY A 54 -19.11 -3.91 -3.47
N THR A 55 -20.28 -3.43 -3.02
CA THR A 55 -21.44 -4.29 -2.80
C THR A 55 -22.28 -4.37 -4.06
N VAL A 56 -22.96 -5.49 -4.24
CA VAL A 56 -23.98 -5.68 -5.28
C VAL A 56 -25.30 -6.03 -4.62
N SER A 57 -26.40 -5.63 -5.23
CA SER A 57 -27.73 -6.03 -4.76
C SER A 57 -27.97 -7.50 -5.14
N LEU A 58 -28.18 -8.35 -4.14
CA LEU A 58 -28.58 -9.75 -4.34
C LEU A 58 -30.11 -9.93 -4.28
N GLY A 59 -30.87 -8.84 -4.11
CA GLY A 59 -32.31 -8.86 -3.93
C GLY A 59 -32.73 -9.21 -2.49
N THR A 60 -34.01 -9.55 -2.33
CA THR A 60 -34.59 -9.92 -1.02
C THR A 60 -34.12 -11.31 -0.60
N PRO A 61 -33.58 -11.49 0.63
CA PRO A 61 -33.21 -12.79 1.15
C PRO A 61 -34.41 -13.75 1.16
N ARG A 62 -34.22 -14.96 0.64
CA ARG A 62 -35.21 -16.04 0.72
C ARG A 62 -35.24 -16.74 2.08
N LEU A 63 -34.22 -16.49 2.89
CA LEU A 63 -34.00 -17.06 4.21
C LEU A 63 -33.98 -15.92 5.24
N ALA A 64 -34.55 -16.16 6.42
CA ALA A 64 -34.57 -15.17 7.50
C ALA A 64 -33.17 -14.92 8.09
N SER A 65 -32.30 -15.94 8.07
CA SER A 65 -30.89 -15.84 8.47
C SER A 65 -30.03 -16.83 7.70
N LEU A 66 -28.77 -16.47 7.44
CA LEU A 66 -27.74 -17.34 6.88
C LEU A 66 -26.69 -17.75 7.93
N ASP A 67 -26.82 -17.29 9.17
CA ASP A 67 -25.84 -17.54 10.24
C ASP A 67 -25.96 -18.97 10.81
N ASN A 68 -27.13 -19.60 10.63
CA ASN A 68 -27.37 -20.99 11.02
C ASN A 68 -27.24 -21.92 9.80
N ILE A 69 -26.03 -22.41 9.56
CA ILE A 69 -25.72 -23.26 8.40
C ILE A 69 -26.60 -24.53 8.39
N GLY A 70 -26.86 -25.14 9.55
CA GLY A 70 -27.63 -26.39 9.63
C GLY A 70 -29.08 -26.23 9.17
N GLU A 71 -29.73 -25.13 9.58
CA GLU A 71 -31.10 -24.80 9.16
C GLU A 71 -31.17 -24.44 7.67
N VAL A 72 -30.17 -23.70 7.17
CA VAL A 72 -30.04 -23.37 5.75
C VAL A 72 -29.89 -24.63 4.90
N LEU A 73 -29.02 -25.57 5.31
CA LEU A 73 -28.83 -26.83 4.61
C LEU A 73 -30.10 -27.69 4.65
N ALA A 74 -30.74 -27.82 5.83
CA ALA A 74 -31.98 -28.59 5.95
C ALA A 74 -33.11 -28.04 5.04
N LEU A 75 -33.21 -26.70 4.89
CA LEU A 75 -34.16 -26.09 3.97
C LEU A 75 -33.81 -26.35 2.49
N ILE A 76 -32.53 -26.28 2.13
CA ILE A 76 -32.07 -26.49 0.75
C ILE A 76 -32.15 -27.98 0.35
N GLU A 77 -31.91 -28.89 1.28
CA GLU A 77 -31.85 -30.34 1.06
C GLU A 77 -33.23 -31.04 1.17
N GLY A 78 -34.26 -30.34 1.67
CA GLY A 78 -35.63 -30.87 1.79
C GLY A 78 -36.25 -31.29 0.44
N ASP A 79 -36.84 -32.50 0.43
CA ASP A 79 -37.43 -33.30 -0.67
C ASP A 79 -36.51 -34.25 -1.47
N ARG A 80 -35.20 -34.33 -1.21
CA ARG A 80 -34.32 -35.32 -1.89
C ARG A 80 -33.58 -36.32 -1.00
N HIS A 81 -33.72 -36.24 0.31
CA HIS A 81 -33.22 -37.26 1.23
C HIS A 81 -34.39 -38.05 1.85
N ARG A 82 -34.81 -39.10 1.14
CA ARG A 82 -35.50 -40.24 1.76
C ARG A 82 -34.73 -41.52 1.41
#